data_AF-A0A0L7KTI6-F1
#
_entry.id   AF-A0A0L7KTI6-F1
#
_cell.length_a   1.000
_cell.length_b   1.000
_cell.length_c   1.000
_cell.angle_alpha   90.00
_cell.angle_beta   90.00
_cell.angle_gamma   90.00
#
_symmetry.space_group_name_H-M   'P 1'
#
loop_
_entity.id
_entity.type
_entity.pdbx_description
1 polymer ?
#
loop_
_entity_poly.entity_id
_entity_poly.type
_entity_poly.pdbx_seq_one_letter_code
_entity_poly.pdbx_strand_id
1 'polypeptide(L)'
;VYTGTHGALSLPDRRGVWRPLSLHTDENNNGLVPVPLYMYKTKTATAFVSINSSFFNSSTVRDLTFCDDLCTEREFSWLKWQPNDGTHSFCCDYQEFTETVGLLEDLDIRGPFY
;
A
#
# COMPACT_ATOMS: atom_id res chain seq x y z
N VAL A 1 -5.64 15.57 -2.90
CA VAL A 1 -5.23 14.38 -2.11
C VAL A 1 -6.05 13.24 -2.65
N TYR A 2 -5.38 12.19 -3.13
CA TYR A 2 -6.04 11.03 -3.73
C TYR A 2 -5.77 9.82 -2.85
N THR A 3 -6.76 8.95 -2.75
CA THR A 3 -6.68 7.73 -1.95
C THR A 3 -7.21 6.58 -2.76
N GLY A 4 -6.62 5.41 -2.58
CA GLY A 4 -7.06 4.22 -3.29
C GLY A 4 -6.44 2.97 -2.71
N THR A 5 -6.65 1.88 -3.43
CA THR A 5 -6.14 0.56 -3.09
C THR A 5 -5.51 -0.08 -4.30
N HIS A 6 -4.53 -0.95 -4.07
CA HIS A 6 -3.86 -1.69 -5.14
C HIS A 6 -3.56 -3.13 -4.72
N GLY A 7 -3.70 -4.06 -5.66
CA GLY A 7 -3.49 -5.49 -5.45
C GLY A 7 -4.55 -6.15 -4.55
N ALA A 8 -4.57 -7.48 -4.56
CA ALA A 8 -5.40 -8.29 -3.68
C ALA A 8 -4.53 -9.03 -2.67
N LEU A 9 -4.85 -8.90 -1.38
CA LEU A 9 -4.15 -9.58 -0.31
C LEU A 9 -4.38 -11.08 -0.42
N SER A 10 -3.31 -11.86 -0.30
CA SER A 10 -3.38 -13.30 -0.17
C SER A 10 -2.69 -13.73 1.13
N LEU A 11 -3.20 -14.77 1.79
CA LEU A 11 -2.54 -15.42 2.92
C LEU A 11 -2.51 -16.94 2.72
N PRO A 12 -1.52 -17.64 3.31
CA PRO A 12 -1.49 -19.09 3.27
C PRO A 12 -2.67 -19.70 4.04
N ASP A 13 -3.31 -20.71 3.46
CA ASP A 13 -4.30 -21.53 4.15
C ASP A 13 -3.64 -22.51 5.13
N ARG A 14 -4.44 -23.34 5.80
CA ARG A 14 -3.94 -24.35 6.76
C ARG A 14 -2.97 -25.37 6.15
N ARG A 15 -2.90 -25.49 4.82
CA ARG A 15 -1.99 -26.36 4.07
C ARG A 15 -0.78 -25.60 3.51
N GLY A 16 -0.63 -24.32 3.84
CA GLY A 16 0.43 -23.45 3.34
C GLY A 16 0.22 -22.94 1.92
N VAL A 17 -0.97 -23.12 1.34
CA VAL A 17 -1.27 -22.67 -0.02
C VAL A 17 -1.77 -21.23 0.01
N TRP A 18 -1.12 -20.33 -0.72
CA TRP A 18 -1.54 -18.94 -0.84
C TRP A 18 -2.91 -18.84 -1.51
N ARG A 19 -3.86 -18.19 -0.82
CA ARG A 19 -5.21 -17.93 -1.34
C ARG A 19 -5.55 -16.46 -1.20
N PRO A 20 -6.28 -15.87 -2.17
CA PRO A 20 -6.77 -14.52 -2.07
C PRO A 20 -7.76 -14.40 -0.91
N LEU A 21 -7.65 -13.33 -0.14
CA LEU A 21 -8.62 -12.98 0.89
C LEU A 21 -9.78 -12.21 0.28
N SER A 22 -10.97 -12.52 0.78
CA SER A 22 -12.18 -11.80 0.45
C SER A 22 -13.00 -11.57 1.71
N LEU A 23 -13.57 -10.38 1.84
CA LEU A 23 -14.45 -10.02 2.95
C LEU A 23 -15.81 -10.71 2.84
N HIS A 24 -16.20 -11.09 1.62
CA HIS A 24 -17.46 -11.74 1.35
C HIS A 24 -17.29 -12.79 0.26
N THR A 25 -17.99 -13.91 0.42
CA THR A 25 -18.01 -15.03 -0.51
C THR A 25 -19.44 -15.41 -0.84
N ASP A 26 -19.69 -15.82 -2.09
CA ASP A 26 -20.99 -16.37 -2.51
C ASP A 26 -21.20 -17.82 -2.03
N GLU A 27 -22.36 -18.41 -2.36
CA GLU A 27 -22.68 -19.81 -2.04
C GLU A 27 -21.75 -20.84 -2.70
N ASN A 28 -21.06 -20.44 -3.78
CA ASN A 28 -20.08 -21.26 -4.50
C ASN A 28 -18.64 -21.00 -4.03
N ASN A 29 -18.47 -20.26 -2.94
CA ASN A 29 -17.18 -19.92 -2.36
C ASN A 29 -16.28 -19.07 -3.29
N ASN A 30 -16.89 -18.29 -4.20
CA ASN A 30 -16.20 -17.27 -4.97
C ASN A 30 -16.08 -15.98 -4.13
N GLY A 31 -14.89 -15.40 -4.09
CA GLY A 31 -14.63 -14.12 -3.43
C GLY A 31 -15.28 -12.97 -4.19
N LEU A 32 -16.24 -12.29 -3.56
CA LEU A 32 -16.97 -11.16 -4.15
C LEU A 32 -16.30 -9.82 -3.85
N VAL A 33 -15.75 -9.67 -2.64
CA VAL A 33 -15.13 -8.42 -2.18
C VAL A 33 -13.68 -8.71 -1.81
N PRO A 34 -12.70 -8.45 -2.71
CA PRO A 34 -11.30 -8.71 -2.42
C PRO A 34 -10.78 -7.76 -1.34
N VAL A 35 -9.94 -8.29 -0.45
CA VAL A 35 -9.20 -7.47 0.50
C VAL A 35 -8.01 -6.85 -0.23
N PRO A 36 -7.80 -5.53 -0.19
CA PRO A 36 -6.66 -4.92 -0.87
C PRO A 36 -5.34 -5.26 -0.18
N LEU A 37 -4.28 -5.43 -0.96
CA LEU A 37 -2.92 -5.63 -0.44
C LEU A 37 -2.32 -4.31 0.02
N TYR A 38 -2.41 -3.28 -0.82
CA TYR A 38 -1.91 -1.94 -0.55
C TYR A 38 -3.07 -0.96 -0.41
N MET A 39 -2.97 -0.08 0.59
CA MET A 39 -3.79 1.12 0.73
C MET A 39 -2.88 2.32 0.58
N TYR A 40 -3.26 3.30 -0.22
CA TYR A 40 -2.41 4.46 -0.46
C TYR A 40 -3.14 5.79 -0.36
N LYS A 41 -2.35 6.81 -0.05
CA LYS A 41 -2.75 8.22 -0.04
C LYS A 41 -1.65 9.04 -0.68
N THR A 42 -1.94 9.72 -1.78
CA THR A 42 -0.99 10.59 -2.47
C THR A 42 -1.40 12.06 -2.37
N LYS A 43 -0.39 12.92 -2.27
CA LYS A 43 -0.49 14.37 -2.34
C LYS A 43 0.72 14.90 -3.11
N THR A 44 0.46 15.70 -4.14
CA THR A 44 1.48 16.33 -4.99
C THR A 44 2.48 15.32 -5.55
N ALA A 45 3.66 15.17 -4.93
CA ALA A 45 4.77 14.36 -5.43
C ALA A 45 5.12 13.17 -4.52
N THR A 46 4.31 12.87 -3.51
CA THR A 46 4.58 11.76 -2.58
C THR A 46 3.34 10.89 -2.39
N ALA A 47 3.56 9.58 -2.37
CA ALA A 47 2.55 8.60 -2.02
C ALA A 47 2.91 7.93 -0.70
N PHE A 48 1.98 7.98 0.27
CA PHE A 48 2.05 7.16 1.47
C PHE A 48 1.32 5.85 1.19
N VAL A 49 2.01 4.73 1.35
CA VAL A 49 1.51 3.38 1.07
C VAL A 49 1.56 2.55 2.34
N SER A 50 0.50 1.82 2.62
CA SER A 50 0.37 0.94 3.76
C SER A 50 -0.01 -0.47 3.30
N ILE A 51 0.68 -1.48 3.83
CA ILE A 51 0.39 -2.89 3.58
C ILE A 51 -0.69 -3.35 4.56
N ASN A 52 -1.81 -3.79 4.02
CA ASN A 52 -3.01 -4.14 4.77
C ASN A 52 -2.94 -5.56 5.38
N SER A 53 -1.86 -5.88 6.09
CA SER A 53 -1.70 -7.19 6.75
C SER A 53 -0.81 -7.08 7.96
N SER A 54 -1.35 -7.43 9.13
CA SER A 54 -0.59 -7.55 10.38
C SER A 54 0.11 -8.91 10.53
N PHE A 55 -0.12 -9.84 9.59
CA PHE A 55 0.46 -11.19 9.62
C PHE A 55 1.82 -11.28 8.94
N PHE A 56 2.23 -10.25 8.20
CA PHE A 56 3.51 -10.24 7.53
C PHE A 56 4.65 -10.00 8.51
N ASN A 57 5.75 -10.70 8.28
CA ASN A 57 6.99 -10.47 9.00
C ASN A 57 7.79 -9.35 8.31
N SER A 58 8.82 -8.85 8.99
CA SER A 58 9.66 -7.76 8.47
C SER A 58 10.33 -8.08 7.13
N SER A 59 10.68 -9.35 6.86
CA SER A 59 11.22 -9.75 5.56
C SER A 59 10.19 -9.64 4.44
N THR A 60 8.98 -10.14 4.63
CA THR A 60 7.90 -10.06 3.65
C THR A 60 7.49 -8.61 3.42
N VAL A 61 7.44 -7.80 4.48
CA VAL A 61 7.17 -6.36 4.35
C VAL A 61 8.24 -5.69 3.51
N ARG A 62 9.52 -5.98 3.75
CA ARG A 62 10.62 -5.46 2.95
C ARG A 62 10.55 -5.90 1.48
N ASP A 63 10.16 -7.14 1.21
CA ASP A 63 9.98 -7.65 -0.15
C ASP A 63 8.78 -7.01 -0.87
N LEU A 64 7.75 -6.61 -0.11
CA LEU A 64 6.55 -5.93 -0.62
C LEU A 64 6.72 -4.40 -0.72
N THR A 65 7.72 -3.84 -0.07
CA THR A 65 8.12 -2.43 -0.23
C THR A 65 8.86 -2.30 -1.57
N PHE A 66 8.26 -1.57 -2.50
CA PHE A 66 8.73 -1.45 -3.88
C PHE A 66 9.48 -0.14 -4.18
N CYS A 67 9.64 0.74 -3.19
CA CYS A 67 10.28 2.05 -3.34
C CYS A 67 11.15 2.36 -2.11
N ASP A 68 12.02 3.36 -2.22
CA ASP A 68 12.79 3.85 -1.07
C ASP A 68 11.91 4.66 -0.12
N ASP A 69 11.97 4.35 1.18
CA ASP A 69 11.12 5.01 2.18
C ASP A 69 11.56 6.44 2.49
N LEU A 70 10.88 7.41 1.88
CA LEU A 70 11.09 8.83 2.11
C LEU A 70 10.53 9.32 3.46
N CYS A 71 9.71 8.52 4.17
CA CYS A 71 9.08 8.95 5.42
C CYS A 71 10.12 9.16 6.53
N THR A 72 11.23 8.42 6.49
CA THR A 72 12.28 8.49 7.52
C THR A 72 13.19 9.71 7.33
N GLU A 73 13.35 10.18 6.09
CA GLU A 73 14.23 11.30 5.75
C GLU A 73 13.49 12.65 5.72
N ARG A 74 12.16 12.65 5.55
CA ARG A 74 11.37 13.86 5.35
C ARG A 74 10.25 13.98 6.37
N GLU A 75 10.25 15.11 7.10
CA GLU A 75 9.12 15.48 7.94
C GLU A 75 7.95 15.99 7.08
N PHE A 76 7.01 15.12 6.78
CA PHE A 76 5.78 15.49 6.09
C PHE A 76 4.79 16.15 7.06
N SER A 77 4.65 17.47 7.01
CA SER A 77 3.74 18.25 7.88
C SER A 77 2.26 17.82 7.81
N TRP A 78 1.85 17.17 6.71
CA TRP A 78 0.50 16.65 6.51
C TRP A 78 0.30 15.20 7.00
N LEU A 79 1.38 14.47 7.27
CA LEU A 79 1.38 13.10 7.73
C LEU A 79 1.64 13.09 9.24
N LYS A 80 0.59 12.89 10.03
CA LYS A 80 0.68 12.91 11.51
C LYS A 80 1.12 11.57 12.11
N TRP A 81 1.45 10.60 11.28
CA TRP A 81 1.52 9.20 11.65
C TRP A 81 2.98 8.71 11.61
N GLN A 82 3.39 7.91 12.60
CA GLN A 82 4.80 7.57 12.81
C GLN A 82 5.15 6.23 12.14
N PRO A 83 6.22 6.15 11.31
CA PRO A 83 6.61 4.95 10.56
C PRO A 83 6.90 3.69 11.39
N ASN A 84 6.90 3.76 12.72
CA ASN A 84 7.38 2.70 13.61
C ASN A 84 6.36 2.30 14.70
N ASP A 85 5.07 2.50 14.47
CA ASP A 85 4.01 2.15 15.45
C ASP A 85 3.48 0.71 15.30
N GLY A 86 4.13 -0.11 14.44
CA GLY A 86 3.75 -1.49 14.15
C GLY A 86 2.90 -1.67 12.89
N THR A 87 2.57 -0.59 12.18
CA THR A 87 1.91 -0.66 10.88
C THR A 87 2.93 -0.59 9.75
N HIS A 88 2.82 -1.53 8.80
CA HIS A 88 3.77 -1.68 7.70
C HIS A 88 3.49 -0.64 6.60
N SER A 89 3.98 0.58 6.81
CA SER A 89 3.77 1.71 5.91
C SER A 89 5.08 2.37 5.50
N PHE A 90 5.12 2.92 4.28
CA PHE A 90 6.28 3.58 3.69
C PHE A 90 5.87 4.72 2.75
N CYS A 91 6.77 5.66 2.49
CA CYS A 91 6.54 6.78 1.58
C CYS A 91 7.33 6.58 0.29
N CYS A 92 6.67 6.60 -0.86
CA CYS A 92 7.32 6.60 -2.17
C CYS A 92 7.30 7.98 -2.82
N ASP A 93 8.26 8.24 -3.69
CA ASP A 93 8.10 9.25 -4.73
C ASP A 93 6.91 8.87 -5.63
N TYR A 94 6.18 9.88 -6.10
CA TYR A 94 5.02 9.65 -6.95
C TYR A 94 5.39 8.91 -8.24
N GLN A 95 6.57 9.15 -8.80
CA GLN A 95 7.00 8.49 -10.04
C GLN A 95 7.13 6.97 -9.86
N GLU A 96 7.93 6.51 -8.88
CA GLU A 96 8.09 5.08 -8.57
C GLU A 96 6.77 4.43 -8.17
N PHE A 97 5.92 5.17 -7.45
CA PHE A 97 4.60 4.73 -7.08
C PHE A 97 3.69 4.46 -8.28
N THR A 98 3.68 5.35 -9.27
CA THR A 98 2.85 5.18 -10.48
C THR A 98 3.31 4.02 -11.36
N GLU A 99 4.60 3.66 -11.34
CA GLU A 99 5.12 2.51 -12.07
C GLU A 99 4.54 1.18 -11.57
N THR A 100 4.29 1.08 -10.27
CA THR A 100 3.75 -0.15 -9.64
C THR A 100 2.22 -0.15 -9.63
N VAL A 101 1.59 0.94 -9.19
CA VAL A 101 0.14 0.96 -8.96
C VAL A 101 -0.66 1.11 -10.25
N GLY A 102 -0.08 1.76 -11.26
CA GLY A 102 -0.72 1.99 -12.55
C GLY A 102 -1.94 2.92 -12.49
N LEU A 103 -2.13 3.70 -13.55
CA LEU A 103 -3.28 4.57 -13.81
C LEU A 103 -3.76 5.42 -12.60
N LEU A 104 -3.01 6.48 -12.32
CA LEU A 104 -3.59 7.69 -11.72
C LEU A 104 -3.54 8.75 -12.81
N GLU A 105 -4.70 9.12 -13.37
CA GLU A 105 -4.80 10.21 -14.34
C GLU A 105 -4.10 11.46 -13.78
N ASP A 106 -3.31 12.12 -14.65
CA ASP A 106 -2.46 13.29 -14.39
C ASP A 106 -2.85 14.08 -13.15
N LEU A 107 -2.21 13.75 -12.03
CA LEU A 107 -2.24 14.63 -10.88
C LEU A 107 -1.50 15.92 -11.25
N ASP A 108 -1.99 17.08 -10.81
CA ASP A 108 -1.23 18.34 -10.86
C ASP A 108 0.01 18.18 -9.95
N ILE A 109 1.07 17.56 -10.48
CA ILE A 109 2.33 17.29 -9.77
C ILE A 109 3.06 18.62 -9.62
N ARG A 110 2.70 19.38 -8.58
CA ARG A 110 3.58 20.43 -8.09
C ARG A 110 4.70 19.71 -7.36
N GLY A 111 5.92 19.87 -7.88
CA GLY A 111 7.11 19.15 -7.41
C GLY A 111 7.31 19.23 -5.89
N PRO A 112 8.22 18.42 -5.34
CA PRO A 112 8.38 18.18 -3.90
C PRO A 112 8.72 19.42 -3.02
N PHE A 113 8.77 20.62 -3.59
CA PHE A 113 9.19 21.87 -2.97
C PHE A 113 8.10 22.97 -2.93
N TYR A 114 6.83 22.63 -3.22
CA TYR A 114 5.68 23.56 -3.16
C TYR A 114 4.71 23.28 -2.02
#